data_AF-A0A382WND4-F1
#
_entry.id   AF-A0A382WND4-F1
#
_cell.length_a   1.000
_cell.length_b   1.000
_cell.length_c   1.000
_cell.angle_alpha   90.00
_cell.angle_beta   90.00
_cell.angle_gamma   90.00
#
_symmetry.space_group_name_H-M   'P 1'
#
loop_
_entity.id
_entity.type
_entity.pdbx_description
1 polymer ?
#
loop_
_entity_poly.entity_id
_entity_poly.type
_entity_poly.pdbx_seq_one_letter_code
_entity_poly.pdbx_strand_id
1 'polypeptide(L)'
;MNRSLTGDGVRKTLSYLQKILPEMEINSAPTGTKAFDWTVPSEWNLTEAWIADENDVRIIDTADTNLHVVGYSEPVDIWMTVAELDHHLHSRVDLPEAIPYVTSYYERRWGFCISHRQRERLLQDPDRRVHVVIDSTLDAGELIWGEL
;
A
#
# COMPACT_ATOMS: atom_id res chain seq x y z
N MET A 1 -3.93 4.96 9.89
CA MET A 1 -4.65 3.66 9.86
C MET A 1 -4.75 3.25 8.40
N ASN A 2 -4.06 2.18 8.02
CA ASN A 2 -3.88 1.79 6.61
C ASN A 2 -4.91 0.73 6.28
N ARG A 3 -6.08 1.16 5.81
CA ARG A 3 -7.13 0.24 5.36
C ARG A 3 -6.82 -0.23 3.95
N SER A 4 -7.14 -1.49 3.70
CA SER A 4 -7.12 -2.12 2.40
C SER A 4 -8.33 -3.06 2.29
N LEU A 5 -8.34 -3.97 1.32
CA LEU A 5 -9.37 -5.01 1.22
C LEU A 5 -9.37 -5.97 2.43
N THR A 6 -8.21 -6.21 3.03
CA THR A 6 -8.02 -7.02 4.24
C THR A 6 -7.03 -6.32 5.18
N GLY A 7 -6.64 -6.98 6.28
CA GLY A 7 -5.57 -6.54 7.17
C GLY A 7 -6.04 -5.82 8.44
N ASP A 8 -5.06 -5.54 9.30
CA ASP A 8 -5.24 -4.96 10.63
C ASP A 8 -5.93 -3.60 10.62
N GLY A 9 -5.76 -2.82 9.54
CA GLY A 9 -6.44 -1.54 9.38
C GLY A 9 -7.97 -1.69 9.35
N VAL A 10 -8.48 -2.72 8.68
CA VAL A 10 -9.91 -3.05 8.67
C VAL A 10 -10.33 -3.57 10.03
N ARG A 11 -9.52 -4.43 10.66
CA ARG A 11 -9.81 -5.02 11.97
C ARG A 11 -9.96 -3.94 13.05
N LYS A 12 -9.02 -3.00 13.12
CA LYS A 12 -9.09 -1.81 14.00
C LYS A 12 -10.32 -0.94 13.71
N THR A 13 -10.71 -0.81 12.43
CA THR A 13 -11.91 -0.05 12.03
C THR A 13 -13.17 -0.73 12.54
N LEU A 14 -13.34 -2.03 12.30
CA LEU A 14 -14.52 -2.78 12.75
C LEU A 14 -14.60 -2.85 14.27
N SER A 15 -13.49 -3.06 14.97
CA SER A 15 -13.45 -3.00 16.44
C SER A 15 -13.84 -1.63 17.01
N TYR A 16 -13.57 -0.54 16.29
CA TYR A 16 -14.04 0.79 16.68
C TYR A 16 -15.56 0.91 16.44
N LEU A 17 -16.04 0.48 15.28
CA LEU A 17 -17.47 0.53 14.94
C LEU A 17 -18.33 -0.31 15.89
N GLN A 18 -17.86 -1.49 16.30
CA GLN A 18 -18.56 -2.35 17.24
C GLN A 18 -18.75 -1.70 18.64
N LYS A 19 -17.90 -0.73 19.00
CA LYS A 19 -18.12 0.06 20.23
C LYS A 19 -19.30 1.02 20.10
N ILE A 20 -19.62 1.44 18.88
CA ILE A 20 -20.75 2.35 18.57
C ILE A 20 -22.02 1.53 18.32
N LEU A 21 -21.88 0.37 17.68
CA LEU A 21 -22.95 -0.55 17.33
C LEU A 21 -22.64 -1.95 17.90
N PRO A 22 -22.99 -2.22 19.17
CA PRO A 22 -22.63 -3.48 19.84
C PRO A 22 -23.27 -4.73 19.22
N GLU A 23 -24.39 -4.56 18.51
CA GLU A 23 -25.09 -5.65 17.81
C GLU A 23 -24.40 -6.04 16.49
N MET A 24 -23.44 -5.25 16.01
CA MET A 24 -22.70 -5.59 14.79
C MET A 24 -21.81 -6.82 15.02
N GLU A 25 -22.03 -7.85 14.21
CA GLU A 25 -21.22 -9.05 14.17
C GLU A 25 -20.01 -8.84 13.24
N ILE A 26 -18.83 -9.31 13.66
CA ILE A 26 -17.64 -9.30 12.83
C ILE A 26 -17.40 -10.72 12.33
N ASN A 27 -17.58 -10.90 11.04
CA ASN A 27 -17.40 -12.16 10.34
C ASN A 27 -16.05 -12.21 9.62
N SER A 28 -15.58 -13.41 9.29
CA SER A 28 -14.37 -13.60 8.52
C SER A 28 -14.43 -14.81 7.59
N ALA A 29 -13.62 -14.77 6.53
CA ALA A 29 -13.41 -15.86 5.60
C ALA A 29 -11.90 -16.01 5.34
N PRO A 30 -11.32 -17.22 5.49
CA PRO A 30 -9.89 -17.41 5.30
C PRO A 30 -9.48 -17.21 3.84
N THR A 31 -8.23 -16.79 3.61
CA THR A 31 -7.60 -16.75 2.28
C THR A 31 -7.84 -18.06 1.53
N GLY A 32 -8.17 -17.96 0.24
CA GLY A 32 -8.48 -19.12 -0.61
C GLY A 32 -9.93 -19.60 -0.56
N THR A 33 -10.76 -19.09 0.37
CA THR A 33 -12.20 -19.34 0.37
C THR A 33 -12.80 -18.95 -0.99
N LYS A 34 -13.63 -19.83 -1.55
CA LYS A 34 -14.38 -19.56 -2.78
C LYS A 34 -15.70 -18.86 -2.45
N ALA A 35 -15.94 -17.73 -3.11
CA ALA A 35 -17.18 -16.97 -3.03
C ALA A 35 -17.70 -16.77 -4.46
N PHE A 36 -18.51 -17.73 -4.94
CA PHE A 36 -18.85 -17.85 -6.36
C PHE A 36 -17.58 -17.94 -7.22
N ASP A 37 -17.43 -17.05 -8.21
CA ASP A 37 -16.27 -16.97 -9.09
C ASP A 37 -15.06 -16.27 -8.45
N TRP A 38 -15.23 -15.68 -7.26
CA TRP A 38 -14.17 -14.98 -6.54
C TRP A 38 -13.45 -15.90 -5.56
N THR A 39 -12.20 -15.55 -5.29
CA THR A 39 -11.38 -16.20 -4.26
C THR A 39 -10.93 -15.14 -3.27
N VAL A 40 -11.11 -15.40 -1.97
CA VAL A 40 -10.60 -14.51 -0.93
C VAL A 40 -9.08 -14.39 -1.06
N PRO A 41 -8.53 -13.17 -1.21
CA PRO A 41 -7.10 -12.99 -1.45
C PRO A 41 -6.29 -13.28 -0.19
N SER A 42 -4.96 -13.26 -0.34
CA SER A 42 -4.05 -13.15 0.80
C SER A 42 -4.38 -11.90 1.62
N GLU A 43 -4.11 -12.01 2.92
CA GLU A 43 -4.20 -10.87 3.82
C GLU A 43 -2.98 -9.98 3.63
N TRP A 44 -3.20 -8.66 3.56
CA TRP A 44 -2.14 -7.68 3.36
C TRP A 44 -2.02 -6.72 4.53
N ASN A 45 -0.82 -6.58 5.07
CA ASN A 45 -0.49 -5.61 6.11
C ASN A 45 0.74 -4.80 5.72
N LEU A 46 0.75 -3.51 6.07
CA LEU A 46 1.86 -2.60 5.83
C LEU A 46 2.38 -2.07 7.17
N THR A 47 3.65 -2.31 7.45
CA THR A 47 4.36 -1.75 8.59
C THR A 47 4.84 -0.34 8.26
N GLU A 48 5.69 -0.23 7.24
CA GLU A 48 6.20 1.03 6.71
C GLU A 48 6.61 0.87 5.24
N ALA A 49 6.74 1.99 4.54
CA ALA A 49 7.31 2.04 3.21
C ALA A 49 7.88 3.43 2.95
N TRP A 50 9.04 3.48 2.32
CA TRP A 50 9.76 4.71 2.05
C TRP A 50 10.76 4.56 0.88
N ILE A 51 11.22 5.71 0.39
CA ILE A 51 12.30 5.83 -0.58
C ILE A 51 13.33 6.79 0.04
N ALA A 52 14.57 6.34 0.23
CA ALA A 52 15.65 7.16 0.79
C ALA A 52 16.81 7.35 -0.20
N ASP A 53 17.58 8.41 -0.02
CA ASP A 53 18.85 8.61 -0.71
C ASP A 53 20.01 7.83 -0.06
N GLU A 54 21.20 7.99 -0.64
CA GLU A 54 22.46 7.40 -0.17
C GLU A 54 22.95 7.87 1.22
N ASN A 55 22.33 8.90 1.79
CA ASN A 55 22.59 9.41 3.13
C ASN A 55 21.49 8.98 4.13
N ASP A 56 20.66 8.00 3.77
CA ASP A 56 19.51 7.52 4.52
C ASP A 56 18.42 8.58 4.76
N VAL A 57 18.39 9.65 3.95
CA VAL A 57 17.34 10.67 4.04
C VAL A 57 16.12 10.20 3.26
N ARG A 58 15.02 9.93 3.97
CA ARG A 58 13.74 9.54 3.38
C ARG A 58 13.15 10.71 2.57
N ILE A 59 13.04 10.52 1.26
CA ILE A 59 12.49 11.48 0.28
C ILE A 59 10.98 11.33 0.17
N ILE A 60 10.50 10.08 0.24
CA ILE A 60 9.08 9.69 0.23
C ILE A 60 8.88 8.74 1.41
N ASP A 61 7.85 8.98 2.23
CA ASP A 61 7.57 8.15 3.40
C ASP A 61 6.06 7.99 3.63
N THR A 62 5.61 6.76 3.86
CA THR A 62 4.21 6.48 4.22
C THR A 62 3.80 6.98 5.61
N ALA A 63 4.76 7.38 6.45
CA ALA A 63 4.52 8.13 7.68
C ALA A 63 3.81 9.48 7.41
N ASP A 64 4.10 10.12 6.27
CA ASP A 64 3.45 11.37 5.87
C ASP A 64 2.02 11.13 5.38
N THR A 65 1.84 10.12 4.54
CA THR A 65 0.53 9.67 4.07
C THR A 65 0.58 8.23 3.59
N ASN A 66 -0.43 7.45 3.97
CA ASN A 66 -0.56 6.06 3.54
C ASN A 66 -0.88 5.88 2.06
N LEU A 67 -1.25 6.97 1.36
CA LEU A 67 -1.45 6.96 -0.07
C LEU A 67 -0.15 6.73 -0.84
N HIS A 68 1.02 6.90 -0.20
CA HIS A 68 2.30 6.78 -0.88
C HIS A 68 2.63 5.37 -1.38
N VAL A 69 1.94 4.34 -0.92
CA VAL A 69 2.15 2.96 -1.40
C VAL A 69 0.95 2.49 -2.21
N VAL A 70 1.21 1.74 -3.28
CA VAL A 70 0.14 1.00 -3.97
C VAL A 70 -0.41 -0.05 -3.01
N GLY A 71 -1.72 -0.03 -2.74
CA GLY A 71 -2.35 -1.01 -1.85
C GLY A 71 -2.11 -2.43 -2.37
N TYR A 72 -1.83 -3.38 -1.45
CA TYR A 72 -1.43 -4.75 -1.79
C TYR A 72 -0.04 -4.89 -2.48
N SER A 73 0.83 -3.89 -2.36
CA SER A 73 2.22 -4.03 -2.81
C SER A 73 2.92 -5.21 -2.15
N GLU A 74 3.75 -5.92 -2.91
CA GLU A 74 4.68 -6.92 -2.37
C GLU A 74 5.80 -6.26 -1.56
N PRO A 75 6.40 -6.97 -0.58
CA PRO A 75 7.55 -6.46 0.15
C PRO A 75 8.76 -6.30 -0.77
N VAL A 76 9.46 -5.18 -0.60
CA VAL A 76 10.74 -4.93 -1.28
C VAL A 76 11.72 -4.26 -0.33
N ASP A 77 13.00 -4.59 -0.51
CA ASP A 77 14.13 -3.96 0.14
C ASP A 77 15.30 -4.01 -0.85
N ILE A 78 15.40 -2.98 -1.68
CA ILE A 78 16.32 -2.96 -2.82
C ILE A 78 16.88 -1.57 -3.09
N TRP A 79 18.13 -1.53 -3.52
CA TRP A 79 18.75 -0.32 -4.06
C TRP A 79 18.64 -0.32 -5.58
N MET A 80 18.11 0.77 -6.15
CA MET A 80 17.96 0.94 -7.59
C MET A 80 18.24 2.38 -8.02
N THR A 81 18.38 2.60 -9.31
CA THR A 81 18.44 3.95 -9.89
C THR A 81 17.05 4.60 -9.90
N VAL A 82 17.00 5.93 -9.94
CA VAL A 82 15.73 6.64 -10.13
C VAL A 82 15.07 6.28 -11.46
N ALA A 83 15.85 6.04 -12.52
CA ALA A 83 15.35 5.58 -13.81
C ALA A 83 14.59 4.24 -13.71
N GLU A 84 15.13 3.27 -12.97
CA GLU A 84 14.47 1.99 -12.72
C GLU A 84 13.22 2.17 -11.84
N LEU A 85 13.32 3.01 -10.80
CA LEU A 85 12.21 3.31 -9.90
C LEU A 85 11.02 3.93 -10.65
N ASP A 86 11.25 4.73 -11.69
CA ASP A 86 10.19 5.44 -12.41
C ASP A 86 9.08 4.52 -12.95
N HIS A 87 9.43 3.27 -13.30
CA HIS A 87 8.48 2.25 -13.73
C HIS A 87 7.53 1.78 -12.62
N HIS A 88 7.89 2.00 -11.36
CA HIS A 88 7.12 1.68 -10.15
C HIS A 88 6.44 2.92 -9.54
N LEU A 89 6.54 4.09 -10.19
CA LEU A 89 5.93 5.33 -9.73
C LEU A 89 4.59 5.61 -10.41
N HIS A 90 3.57 5.83 -9.60
CA HIS A 90 2.26 6.29 -10.04
C HIS A 90 2.09 7.78 -9.69
N SER A 91 1.74 8.59 -10.69
CA SER A 91 1.41 10.02 -10.52
C SER A 91 0.40 10.46 -11.57
N ARG A 92 -0.17 11.66 -11.41
CA ARG A 92 -1.17 12.23 -12.31
C ARG A 92 -0.74 13.58 -12.85
N VAL A 93 -0.45 13.65 -14.15
CA VAL A 93 -0.03 14.90 -14.83
C VAL A 93 -1.12 15.96 -14.77
N ASP A 94 -2.39 15.55 -14.84
CA ASP A 94 -3.55 16.44 -14.80
C ASP A 94 -3.84 17.00 -13.40
N LEU A 95 -3.30 16.38 -12.34
CA LEU A 95 -3.41 16.80 -10.95
C LEU A 95 -2.03 16.77 -10.27
N PRO A 96 -1.13 17.71 -10.60
CA PRO A 96 0.30 17.57 -10.33
C PRO A 96 0.69 17.57 -8.85
N GLU A 97 -0.16 18.12 -7.99
CA GLU A 97 0.03 18.15 -6.53
C GLU A 97 -0.63 16.96 -5.81
N ALA A 98 -1.48 16.19 -6.48
CA ALA A 98 -2.22 15.10 -5.87
C ALA A 98 -1.40 13.80 -5.86
N ILE A 99 -1.47 13.07 -4.76
CA ILE A 99 -0.98 11.68 -4.66
C ILE A 99 -2.13 10.76 -5.04
N PRO A 100 -2.03 9.96 -6.13
CA PRO A 100 -3.11 9.07 -6.53
C PRO A 100 -3.27 7.91 -5.53
N TYR A 101 -4.49 7.41 -5.38
CA TYR A 101 -4.75 6.15 -4.69
C TYR A 101 -4.79 5.02 -5.72
N VAL A 102 -3.86 4.07 -5.62
CA VAL A 102 -3.73 2.93 -6.54
C VAL A 102 -3.67 1.63 -5.73
N THR A 103 -4.25 0.56 -6.26
CA THR A 103 -4.34 -0.75 -5.58
C THR A 103 -4.05 -1.88 -6.56
N SER A 104 -3.48 -2.98 -6.07
CA SER A 104 -3.23 -4.19 -6.86
C SER A 104 -3.65 -5.47 -6.14
N TYR A 105 -4.96 -5.68 -5.99
CA TYR A 105 -5.49 -6.79 -5.18
C TYR A 105 -5.24 -8.19 -5.74
N TYR A 106 -5.16 -8.33 -7.06
CA TYR A 106 -5.17 -9.65 -7.74
C TYR A 106 -3.98 -9.88 -8.66
N GLU A 107 -3.09 -8.89 -8.77
CA GLU A 107 -1.83 -9.01 -9.51
C GLU A 107 -0.68 -8.70 -8.55
N ARG A 108 0.34 -9.55 -8.55
CA ARG A 108 1.56 -9.34 -7.77
C ARG A 108 2.41 -8.26 -8.43
N ARG A 109 2.52 -7.14 -7.74
CA ARG A 109 3.31 -5.96 -8.13
C ARG A 109 3.50 -5.10 -6.89
N TRP A 110 4.39 -4.13 -7.00
CA TRP A 110 4.64 -3.15 -5.96
C TRP A 110 4.86 -1.79 -6.63
N GLY A 111 4.59 -0.72 -5.88
CA GLY A 111 4.83 0.63 -6.38
C GLY A 111 4.57 1.71 -5.34
N PHE A 112 5.03 2.91 -5.66
CA PHE A 112 4.77 4.11 -4.89
C PHE A 112 3.86 5.05 -5.66
N CYS A 113 2.93 5.68 -4.96
CA CYS A 113 2.16 6.79 -5.49
C CYS A 113 2.75 8.10 -4.98
N ILE A 114 3.03 9.03 -5.88
CA ILE A 114 3.62 10.32 -5.55
C ILE A 114 2.93 11.42 -6.35
N SER A 115 3.08 12.67 -5.91
CA SER A 115 2.66 13.80 -6.73
C SER A 115 3.48 13.85 -8.02
N HIS A 116 2.90 14.38 -9.10
CA HIS A 116 3.66 14.53 -10.35
C HIS A 116 4.88 15.43 -10.15
N ARG A 117 4.78 16.47 -9.32
CA ARG A 117 5.93 17.31 -8.94
C ARG A 117 7.05 16.55 -8.26
N GLN A 118 6.73 15.63 -7.36
CA GLN A 118 7.74 14.77 -6.73
C GLN A 118 8.43 13.89 -7.78
N ARG A 119 7.67 13.31 -8.72
CA ARG A 119 8.22 12.51 -9.82
C ARG A 119 9.17 13.32 -10.70
N GLU A 120 8.74 14.51 -11.13
CA GLU A 120 9.57 15.43 -11.93
C GLU A 120 10.90 15.74 -11.22
N ARG A 121 10.87 16.01 -9.91
CA ARG A 121 12.08 16.28 -9.12
C ARG A 121 12.99 15.07 -9.01
N LEU A 122 12.45 13.88 -8.78
CA LEU A 122 13.25 12.65 -8.76
C LEU A 122 13.98 12.47 -10.09
N LEU A 123 13.26 12.58 -11.20
CA LEU A 123 13.77 12.38 -12.56
C LEU A 123 14.81 13.41 -13.03
N GLN A 124 15.10 14.44 -12.25
CA GLN A 124 16.20 15.37 -12.56
C GLN A 124 17.57 14.69 -12.50
N ASP A 125 17.69 13.62 -11.71
CA ASP A 125 18.90 12.80 -11.62
C ASP A 125 18.53 11.31 -11.74
N PRO A 126 18.35 10.81 -12.97
CA PRO A 126 17.87 9.44 -13.22
C PRO A 126 18.88 8.37 -12.81
N ASP A 127 20.18 8.68 -12.80
CA ASP A 127 21.25 7.74 -12.46
C ASP A 127 21.51 7.64 -10.95
N ARG A 128 20.98 8.59 -10.16
CA ARG A 128 21.05 8.57 -8.70
C ARG A 128 20.48 7.27 -8.15
N ARG A 129 21.19 6.67 -7.20
CA ARG A 129 20.72 5.49 -6.48
C ARG A 129 19.86 5.88 -5.28
N VAL A 130 18.81 5.11 -5.08
CA VAL A 130 17.88 5.24 -3.95
C VAL A 130 17.62 3.87 -3.34
N HIS A 131 17.38 3.87 -2.03
CA HIS A 131 16.94 2.69 -1.30
C HIS A 131 15.43 2.70 -1.21
N VAL A 132 14.81 1.66 -1.74
CA VAL A 132 13.36 1.51 -1.81
C VAL A 132 12.96 0.38 -0.87
N VAL A 133 12.15 0.71 0.12
CA VAL A 133 11.65 -0.25 1.11
C VAL A 133 10.13 -0.21 1.15
N ILE A 134 9.52 -1.38 1.05
CA ILE A 134 8.13 -1.63 1.40
C ILE A 134 8.15 -2.81 2.37
N ASP A 135 8.01 -2.52 3.66
CA ASP A 135 7.85 -3.54 4.69
C ASP A 135 6.35 -3.89 4.81
N SER A 136 5.95 -4.91 4.06
CA SER A 136 4.59 -5.43 4.03
C SER A 136 4.55 -6.94 4.06
N THR A 137 3.42 -7.50 4.49
CA THR A 137 3.16 -8.94 4.43
C THR A 137 2.02 -9.21 3.47
N LEU A 138 2.09 -10.34 2.76
CA LEU A 138 1.05 -10.81 1.84
C LEU A 138 0.92 -12.32 2.02
N ASP A 139 0.27 -12.70 3.12
CA ASP A 139 0.27 -14.06 3.66
C ASP A 139 -1.14 -14.67 3.69
N ALA A 140 -1.23 -15.94 4.06
CA ALA A 140 -2.52 -16.54 4.38
C ALA A 140 -3.08 -15.87 5.65
N GLY A 141 -4.29 -15.35 5.54
CA GLY A 141 -5.01 -14.71 6.65
C GLY A 141 -6.50 -14.75 6.37
N GLU A 142 -7.18 -13.64 6.55
CA GLU A 142 -8.63 -13.57 6.39
C GLU A 142 -9.13 -12.24 5.83
N LEU A 143 -10.23 -12.31 5.08
CA LEU A 143 -11.06 -11.16 4.80
C LEU A 143 -12.11 -11.04 5.88
N ILE A 144 -12.29 -9.82 6.41
CA ILE A 144 -13.16 -9.54 7.54
C ILE A 144 -14.20 -8.49 7.15
N TRP A 145 -15.43 -8.66 7.62
CA TRP A 145 -16.53 -7.70 7.39
C TRP A 145 -17.42 -7.58 8.62
N GLY A 146 -18.15 -6.47 8.70
CA GLY A 146 -19.18 -6.24 9.71
C GLY A 146 -20.57 -6.41 9.12
N GLU A 147 -21.48 -7.02 9.87
CA GLU A 147 -22.88 -7.25 9.51
C GLU A 147 -23.80 -7.01 10.73
N LEU A 148 -25.09 -6.74 10.49
CA LEU A 148 -26.11 -6.54 11.53
C LEU A 148 -27.18 -7.63 11.44
#